data_AF-A0A3B8XJ87-F1
#
_entry.id   AF-A0A3B8XJ87-F1
#
_cell.length_a   1.000
_cell.length_b   1.000
_cell.length_c   1.000
_cell.angle_alpha   90.00
_cell.angle_beta   90.00
_cell.angle_gamma   90.00
#
_symmetry.space_group_name_H-M   'P 1'
#
loop_
_entity.id
_entity.type
_entity.pdbx_description
1 polymer ?
#
loop_
_entity_poly.entity_id
_entity_poly.type
_entity_poly.pdbx_seq_one_letter_code
_entity_poly.pdbx_strand_id
1 'polypeptide(L)'
;MPGRENQKRRTRKDLLVAASRLLQQGRKPSLEEIAEEAFVSRATAYRYFPNVDQLLIEAALDVATPDPEALFAEEESGDPARRLLMADNALQKMVRENEPQLRMMLAKSLEASLGGMQDVPPRQNRRVPLIEAALEPMRGEMK
;
A
#
# COMPACT_ATOMS: atom_id res chain seq x y z
N MET A 1 -0.99 19.78 16.20
CA MET A 1 -0.72 18.66 17.13
C MET A 1 -0.38 17.40 16.33
N PRO A 2 0.89 17.21 15.90
CA PRO A 2 1.29 16.17 14.94
C PRO A 2 1.16 14.72 15.46
N GLY A 3 1.10 14.50 16.77
CA GLY A 3 1.04 13.14 17.35
C GLY A 3 -0.26 12.36 17.07
N ARG A 4 -1.42 13.04 17.07
CA ARG A 4 -2.72 12.37 16.81
C ARG A 4 -2.85 11.89 15.37
N GLU A 5 -2.36 12.67 14.42
CA GLU A 5 -2.42 12.34 12.99
C GLU A 5 -1.46 11.18 12.65
N ASN A 6 -0.26 11.19 13.23
CA ASN A 6 0.69 10.07 13.11
C ASN A 6 0.13 8.78 13.70
N GLN A 7 -0.51 8.84 14.86
CA GLN A 7 -1.17 7.68 15.46
C GLN A 7 -2.30 7.14 14.55
N LYS A 8 -3.08 8.05 13.95
CA LYS A 8 -4.14 7.70 13.01
C LYS A 8 -3.59 6.96 11.78
N ARG A 9 -2.52 7.48 11.19
CA ARG A 9 -1.84 6.84 10.05
C ARG A 9 -1.27 5.47 10.41
N ARG A 10 -0.68 5.32 11.60
CA ARG A 10 -0.13 4.04 12.06
C ARG A 10 -1.21 2.98 12.18
N THR A 11 -2.31 3.26 12.89
CA THR A 11 -3.40 2.28 13.05
C THR A 11 -4.03 1.88 11.72
N ARG A 12 -4.19 2.81 10.78
CA ARG A 12 -4.68 2.48 9.43
C ARG A 12 -3.71 1.54 8.69
N LYS A 13 -2.39 1.78 8.81
CA LYS A 13 -1.35 0.94 8.23
C LYS A 13 -1.37 -0.46 8.86
N ASP A 14 -1.50 -0.56 10.18
CA ASP A 14 -1.53 -1.85 10.89
C ASP A 14 -2.70 -2.72 10.40
N LEU A 15 -3.88 -2.12 10.20
CA LEU A 15 -5.06 -2.79 9.62
C LEU A 15 -4.83 -3.28 8.19
N LEU A 16 -4.15 -2.48 7.35
CA LEU A 16 -3.78 -2.89 5.99
C LEU A 16 -2.82 -4.06 6.00
N VAL A 17 -1.76 -4.01 6.83
CA VAL A 17 -0.77 -5.08 6.93
C VAL A 17 -1.42 -6.38 7.41
N ALA A 18 -2.30 -6.31 8.41
CA ALA A 18 -3.07 -7.45 8.88
C ALA A 18 -3.95 -8.06 7.77
N ALA A 19 -4.69 -7.22 7.03
CA ALA A 19 -5.49 -7.66 5.90
C ALA A 19 -4.63 -8.30 4.80
N SER A 20 -3.50 -7.70 4.44
CA SER A 20 -2.57 -8.21 3.43
C SER A 20 -2.03 -9.59 3.82
N ARG A 21 -1.64 -9.79 5.08
CA ARG A 21 -1.18 -11.11 5.59
C ARG A 21 -2.25 -12.19 5.49
N LEU A 22 -3.48 -11.87 5.89
CA LEU A 22 -4.60 -12.80 5.82
C LEU A 22 -4.98 -13.14 4.37
N LEU A 23 -4.89 -12.17 3.45
CA LEU A 23 -5.09 -12.40 2.01
C LEU A 23 -3.99 -13.29 1.41
N GLN A 24 -2.72 -13.10 1.81
CA GLN A 24 -1.60 -13.96 1.37
C GLN A 24 -1.78 -15.43 1.81
N GLN A 25 -2.52 -15.67 2.89
CA GLN A 25 -2.90 -17.03 3.32
C GLN A 25 -4.07 -17.63 2.50
N GLY A 26 -4.56 -16.93 1.47
CA GLY A 26 -5.68 -17.36 0.63
C GLY A 26 -7.06 -17.21 1.29
N ARG A 27 -7.17 -16.48 2.40
CA ARG A 27 -8.43 -16.24 3.11
C ARG A 27 -9.06 -14.93 2.62
N LYS A 28 -10.39 -14.84 2.66
CA LYS A 28 -11.12 -13.56 2.55
C LYS A 28 -11.59 -13.13 3.94
N PRO A 29 -10.77 -12.37 4.70
CA PRO A 29 -11.04 -12.11 6.10
C PRO A 29 -12.18 -11.09 6.29
N SER A 30 -12.90 -11.22 7.38
CA SER A 30 -13.86 -10.23 7.87
C SER A 30 -13.14 -9.04 8.51
N LEU A 31 -13.85 -7.91 8.69
CA LEU A 31 -13.31 -6.76 9.41
C LEU A 31 -12.91 -7.11 10.86
N GLU A 32 -13.56 -8.11 11.45
CA GLU A 32 -13.34 -8.55 12.83
C GLU A 32 -12.04 -9.36 12.94
N GLU A 33 -11.81 -10.28 12.00
CA GLU A 33 -10.57 -11.05 11.90
C GLU A 33 -9.37 -10.12 11.62
N ILE A 34 -9.55 -9.11 10.76
CA ILE A 34 -8.51 -8.11 10.50
C ILE A 34 -8.23 -7.26 11.76
N ALA A 35 -9.27 -6.87 12.51
CA ALA A 35 -9.11 -6.09 13.73
C ALA A 35 -8.34 -6.87 14.80
N GLU A 36 -8.66 -8.17 14.94
CA GLU A 36 -7.98 -9.08 15.86
C GLU A 36 -6.50 -9.25 15.48
N GLU A 37 -6.19 -9.53 14.22
CA GLU A 37 -4.82 -9.66 13.71
C GLU A 37 -4.02 -8.36 13.86
N ALA A 38 -4.67 -7.19 13.74
CA ALA A 38 -4.06 -5.89 13.94
C ALA A 38 -3.99 -5.44 15.42
N PHE A 39 -4.45 -6.28 16.36
CA PHE A 39 -4.53 -5.96 17.80
C PHE A 39 -5.30 -4.66 18.12
N VAL A 40 -6.41 -4.42 17.41
CA VAL A 40 -7.30 -3.28 17.65
C VAL A 40 -8.74 -3.71 17.86
N SER A 41 -9.53 -2.87 18.53
CA SER A 41 -10.96 -3.15 18.70
C SER A 41 -11.74 -3.04 17.38
N ARG A 42 -12.82 -3.82 17.24
CA ARG A 42 -13.76 -3.73 16.10
C ARG A 42 -14.25 -2.30 15.84
N ALA A 43 -14.61 -1.57 16.90
CA ALA A 43 -15.03 -0.17 16.80
C ALA A 43 -13.92 0.74 16.25
N THR A 44 -12.67 0.45 16.60
CA THR A 44 -11.52 1.18 16.04
C THR A 44 -11.37 0.86 14.56
N ALA A 45 -11.40 -0.42 14.17
CA ALA A 45 -11.31 -0.83 12.76
C ALA A 45 -12.41 -0.19 11.90
N TYR A 46 -13.67 -0.23 12.36
CA TYR A 46 -14.81 0.39 11.65
C TYR A 46 -14.65 1.90 11.43
N ARG A 47 -14.04 2.60 12.40
CA ARG A 47 -13.76 4.04 12.27
C ARG A 47 -12.73 4.35 11.18
N TYR A 48 -11.78 3.44 10.93
CA TYR A 48 -10.76 3.61 9.88
C TYR A 48 -11.21 3.08 8.52
N PHE A 49 -11.95 1.98 8.52
CA PHE A 49 -12.47 1.29 7.35
C PHE A 49 -13.94 0.94 7.58
N PRO A 50 -14.87 1.86 7.30
CA PRO A 50 -16.30 1.58 7.42
C PRO A 50 -16.78 0.58 6.36
N ASN A 51 -15.99 0.38 5.29
CA ASN A 51 -16.25 -0.60 4.24
C ASN A 51 -15.09 -1.61 4.16
N VAL A 52 -15.38 -2.88 4.46
CA VAL A 52 -14.40 -3.97 4.41
C VAL A 52 -13.93 -4.27 3.00
N ASP A 53 -14.77 -4.15 1.97
CA ASP A 53 -14.36 -4.39 0.58
C ASP A 53 -13.30 -3.39 0.13
N GLN A 54 -13.40 -2.13 0.58
CA GLN A 54 -12.37 -1.13 0.31
C GLN A 54 -11.03 -1.51 0.97
N LEU A 55 -11.07 -1.96 2.23
CA LEU A 55 -9.88 -2.43 2.95
C LEU A 55 -9.22 -3.61 2.23
N LEU A 56 -10.03 -4.60 1.81
CA LEU A 56 -9.56 -5.78 1.09
C LEU A 56 -8.97 -5.44 -0.28
N ILE A 57 -9.60 -4.52 -1.03
CA ILE A 57 -9.05 -4.02 -2.31
C ILE A 57 -7.70 -3.35 -2.07
N GLU A 58 -7.60 -2.47 -1.08
CA GLU A 58 -6.35 -1.77 -0.78
C GLU A 58 -5.23 -2.72 -0.33
N ALA A 59 -5.56 -3.73 0.47
CA ALA A 59 -4.63 -4.75 0.93
C ALA A 59 -4.19 -5.69 -0.21
N ALA A 60 -5.11 -6.12 -1.07
CA ALA A 60 -4.78 -6.94 -2.25
C ALA A 60 -3.81 -6.21 -3.19
N LEU A 61 -3.99 -4.90 -3.38
CA LEU A 61 -3.06 -4.08 -4.17
C LEU A 61 -1.71 -3.89 -3.50
N ASP A 62 -1.66 -3.90 -2.16
CA ASP A 62 -0.41 -3.87 -1.40
C ASP A 62 0.37 -5.18 -1.60
N VAL A 63 -0.31 -6.33 -1.53
CA VAL A 63 0.26 -7.66 -1.82
C VAL A 63 0.74 -7.77 -3.26
N ALA A 64 0.02 -7.20 -4.22
CA ALA A 64 0.40 -7.21 -5.63
C ALA A 64 1.54 -6.24 -5.96
N THR A 65 1.85 -5.28 -5.06
CA THR A 65 2.94 -4.35 -5.28
C THR A 65 4.27 -5.10 -5.18
N PRO A 66 5.17 -4.95 -6.17
CA PRO A 66 6.46 -5.62 -6.15
C PRO A 66 7.25 -5.27 -4.89
N ASP A 67 7.78 -6.31 -4.23
CA ASP A 67 8.72 -6.14 -3.12
C ASP A 67 10.07 -5.65 -3.68
N PRO A 68 10.61 -4.50 -3.21
CA PRO A 68 11.85 -3.94 -3.76
C PRO A 68 13.07 -4.85 -3.60
N GLU A 69 13.18 -5.57 -2.47
CA GLU A 69 14.31 -6.46 -2.21
C GLU A 69 14.29 -7.62 -3.20
N ALA A 70 13.14 -8.27 -3.37
CA ALA A 70 12.95 -9.32 -4.36
C ALA A 70 13.14 -8.83 -5.80
N LEU A 71 12.65 -7.62 -6.12
CA LEU A 71 12.72 -7.07 -7.47
C LEU A 71 14.16 -6.81 -7.94
N PHE A 72 15.04 -6.39 -7.03
CA PHE A 72 16.42 -6.05 -7.35
C PHE A 72 17.43 -7.14 -6.95
N ALA A 73 16.99 -8.27 -6.39
CA ALA A 73 17.86 -9.35 -5.89
C ALA A 73 18.82 -9.89 -6.96
N GLU A 74 18.37 -9.94 -8.22
CA GLU A 74 19.17 -10.45 -9.36
C GLU A 74 19.90 -9.34 -10.13
N GLU A 75 19.76 -8.07 -9.72
CA GLU A 75 20.37 -6.94 -10.43
C GLU A 75 21.69 -6.49 -9.80
N GLU A 76 22.79 -7.02 -10.34
CA GLU A 76 24.14 -6.89 -9.80
C GLU A 76 24.88 -5.62 -10.24
N SER A 77 24.46 -4.96 -11.34
CA SER A 77 25.25 -3.85 -11.91
C SER A 77 25.25 -2.59 -11.03
N GLY A 78 24.25 -2.45 -10.16
CA GLY A 78 24.02 -1.23 -9.39
C GLY A 78 23.58 -0.03 -10.23
N ASP A 79 23.36 -0.19 -11.55
CA ASP A 79 22.94 0.91 -12.43
C ASP A 79 21.56 1.45 -12.02
N PRO A 80 21.48 2.70 -11.55
CA PRO A 80 20.23 3.32 -11.10
C PRO A 80 19.21 3.47 -12.23
N ALA A 81 19.66 3.72 -13.47
CA ALA A 81 18.76 3.86 -14.61
C ALA A 81 18.10 2.51 -14.92
N ARG A 82 18.87 1.42 -14.89
CA ARG A 82 18.36 0.06 -15.05
C ARG A 82 17.40 -0.33 -13.93
N ARG A 83 17.74 -0.06 -12.67
CA ARG A 83 16.85 -0.32 -11.52
C ARG A 83 15.54 0.47 -11.61
N LEU A 84 15.57 1.72 -12.05
CA LEU A 84 14.37 2.51 -12.29
C LEU A 84 13.48 1.90 -13.40
N LEU A 85 14.07 1.43 -14.51
CA LEU A 85 13.32 0.75 -15.56
C LEU A 85 12.69 -0.56 -15.07
N MET A 86 13.38 -1.32 -14.22
CA MET A 86 12.83 -2.52 -13.58
C MET A 86 11.62 -2.18 -12.69
N ALA A 87 11.75 -1.15 -11.84
CA ALA A 87 10.65 -0.66 -11.02
C ALA A 87 9.44 -0.20 -11.85
N ASP A 88 9.68 0.55 -12.93
CA ASP A 88 8.62 1.01 -13.81
C ASP A 88 7.89 -0.16 -14.49
N ASN A 89 8.63 -1.09 -15.08
CA ASN A 89 8.06 -2.28 -15.72
C ASN A 89 7.24 -3.12 -14.74
N ALA A 90 7.75 -3.34 -13.52
CA ALA A 90 7.05 -4.10 -12.49
C ALA A 90 5.76 -3.40 -12.03
N LEU A 91 5.80 -2.08 -11.83
CA LEU A 91 4.61 -1.29 -11.51
C LEU A 91 3.59 -1.29 -12.64
N GLN A 92 4.02 -1.13 -13.89
CA GLN A 92 3.12 -1.18 -15.03
C GLN A 92 2.45 -2.55 -15.16
N LYS A 93 3.19 -3.64 -14.93
CA LYS A 93 2.63 -5.00 -14.91
C LYS A 93 1.57 -5.13 -13.81
N MET A 94 1.89 -4.75 -12.57
CA MET A 94 0.94 -4.76 -11.46
C MET A 94 -0.32 -3.95 -11.77
N VAL A 95 -0.17 -2.76 -12.37
CA VAL A 95 -1.30 -1.91 -12.76
C VAL A 95 -2.18 -2.59 -13.82
N ARG A 96 -1.58 -3.19 -14.84
CA ARG A 96 -2.32 -3.90 -15.90
C ARG A 96 -3.08 -5.10 -15.35
N GLU A 97 -2.48 -5.85 -14.44
CA GLU A 97 -3.09 -7.05 -13.83
C GLU A 97 -4.21 -6.70 -12.83
N ASN A 98 -4.20 -5.50 -12.25
CA ASN A 98 -5.13 -5.07 -11.20
C ASN A 98 -5.96 -3.83 -11.58
N GLU A 99 -6.14 -3.60 -12.88
CA GLU A 99 -6.78 -2.39 -13.42
C GLU A 99 -8.20 -2.15 -12.85
N PRO A 100 -9.11 -3.15 -12.76
CA PRO A 100 -10.45 -2.94 -12.19
C PRO A 100 -10.42 -2.49 -10.72
N GLN A 101 -9.56 -3.11 -9.91
CA GLN A 101 -9.39 -2.83 -8.49
C GLN A 101 -8.82 -1.41 -8.29
N LEU A 102 -7.83 -1.03 -9.10
CA LEU A 102 -7.26 0.31 -9.10
C LEU A 102 -8.27 1.39 -9.52
N ARG A 103 -9.10 1.12 -10.53
CA ARG A 103 -10.18 2.02 -10.94
C ARG A 103 -11.21 2.19 -9.83
N MET A 104 -11.61 1.11 -9.17
CA MET A 104 -12.54 1.17 -8.04
C MET A 104 -11.97 2.00 -6.89
N MET A 105 -10.71 1.77 -6.54
CA MET A 105 -10.01 2.55 -5.50
C MET A 105 -9.97 4.05 -5.86
N LEU A 106 -9.66 4.37 -7.13
CA LEU A 106 -9.66 5.76 -7.60
C LEU A 106 -11.05 6.39 -7.52
N ALA A 107 -12.10 5.69 -7.97
CA ALA A 107 -13.47 6.17 -7.89
C ALA A 107 -13.88 6.48 -6.45
N LYS A 108 -13.61 5.55 -5.52
CA LYS A 108 -13.91 5.74 -4.09
C LYS A 108 -13.11 6.89 -3.47
N SER A 109 -11.85 7.05 -3.87
CA SER A 109 -11.04 8.19 -3.45
C SER A 109 -11.61 9.52 -3.94
N LEU A 110 -12.13 9.58 -5.17
CA LEU A 110 -12.75 10.78 -5.73
C LEU A 110 -14.10 11.08 -5.04
N GLU A 111 -14.93 10.07 -4.80
CA GLU A 111 -16.17 10.20 -4.03
C GLU A 111 -15.91 10.76 -2.62
N ALA A 112 -14.90 10.23 -1.91
CA ALA A 112 -14.53 10.70 -0.58
C ALA A 112 -14.02 12.15 -0.57
N SER A 113 -13.25 12.54 -1.59
CA SER A 113 -12.77 13.90 -1.83
C SER A 113 -13.93 14.88 -2.02
N LEU A 114 -14.92 14.52 -2.84
CA LEU A 114 -16.11 15.34 -3.09
C LEU A 114 -17.02 15.45 -1.86
N GLY A 115 -17.05 14.41 -1.00
CA GLY A 115 -17.82 14.38 0.25
C GLY A 115 -17.20 15.15 1.42
N GLY A 116 -16.10 15.88 1.23
CA GLY A 116 -15.43 16.65 2.29
C GLY A 116 -14.66 15.81 3.32
N MET A 117 -14.42 14.53 3.03
CA MET A 117 -13.67 13.62 3.89
C MET A 117 -12.16 13.82 3.63
N GLN A 118 -11.58 14.88 4.22
CA GLN A 118 -10.20 15.35 3.93
C GLN A 118 -9.06 14.45 4.49
N ASP A 119 -9.40 13.37 5.18
CA ASP A 119 -8.51 12.79 6.20
C ASP A 119 -7.96 11.39 5.87
N VAL A 120 -8.23 10.87 4.67
CA VAL A 120 -7.71 9.57 4.19
C VAL A 120 -6.87 9.82 2.93
N PRO A 121 -5.58 9.45 2.91
CA PRO A 121 -4.74 9.67 1.73
C PRO A 121 -5.33 8.97 0.50
N PRO A 122 -5.59 9.69 -0.61
CA PRO A 122 -6.28 9.19 -1.79
C PRO A 122 -5.51 8.08 -2.52
N ARG A 123 -4.20 8.00 -2.29
CA ARG A 123 -3.31 6.94 -2.77
C ARG A 123 -2.29 6.63 -1.68
N GLN A 124 -2.14 5.35 -1.35
CA GLN A 124 -1.02 4.92 -0.53
C GLN A 124 0.29 5.14 -1.28
N ASN A 125 1.36 5.43 -0.54
CA ASN A 125 2.67 5.74 -1.11
C ASN A 125 3.43 4.47 -1.53
N ARG A 126 2.88 3.72 -2.49
CA ARG A 126 3.43 2.42 -2.95
C ARG A 126 4.63 2.58 -3.88
N ARG A 127 4.75 3.73 -4.57
CA ARG A 127 5.81 3.99 -5.55
C ARG A 127 7.11 4.50 -4.93
N VAL A 128 7.03 5.31 -3.88
CA VAL A 128 8.23 5.92 -3.28
C VAL A 128 9.20 4.88 -2.72
N PRO A 129 8.78 3.84 -1.97
CA PRO A 129 9.72 2.81 -1.51
C PRO A 129 10.48 2.12 -2.66
N LEU A 130 9.79 1.84 -3.78
CA LEU A 130 10.41 1.26 -4.97
C LEU A 130 11.42 2.21 -5.63
N ILE A 131 11.09 3.51 -5.71
CA ILE A 131 11.99 4.53 -6.26
C ILE A 131 13.21 4.73 -5.36
N GLU A 132 13.00 4.81 -4.03
CA GLU A 132 14.09 4.94 -3.06
C GLU A 132 15.03 3.73 -3.10
N ALA A 133 14.48 2.52 -3.24
CA ALA A 133 15.27 1.30 -3.40
C ALA A 133 16.00 1.24 -4.76
N ALA A 134 15.38 1.76 -5.84
CA ALA A 134 16.03 1.83 -7.15
C ALA A 134 17.24 2.78 -7.13
N LEU A 135 17.14 3.90 -6.40
CA LEU A 135 18.16 4.93 -6.29
C LEU A 135 19.21 4.66 -5.20
N GLU A 136 19.04 3.60 -4.40
CA GLU A 136 19.94 3.27 -3.28
C GLU A 136 21.43 3.28 -3.68
N PRO A 137 21.86 2.72 -4.83
CA PRO A 137 23.26 2.73 -5.23
C PRO A 137 23.87 4.13 -5.42
N MET A 138 23.07 5.15 -5.77
CA MET A 138 23.57 6.53 -5.97
C MET A 138 23.72 7.32 -4.69
N ARG A 139 23.19 6.83 -3.57
CA ARG A 139 23.09 7.61 -2.33
C ARG A 139 24.47 8.02 -1.79
N GLY A 140 25.51 7.25 -2.09
CA GLY A 140 26.90 7.56 -1.75
C GLY A 140 27.61 8.56 -2.67
N GLU A 141 27.08 8.79 -3.88
CA GLU A 141 27.69 9.63 -4.93
C GLU A 141 27.14 11.06 -4.93
N MET A 142 25.95 11.28 -4.38
CA MET A 142 25.30 12.60 -4.28
C MET A 142 25.70 13.37 -3.01
N LYS A 143 26.97 13.80 -2.92
CA LYS A 143 27.43 14.78 -1.92
C LYS A 143 27.40 16.21 -2.46
#